data_AF-A0A1Q8C2I7-F1
#
_entry.id   AF-A0A1Q8C2I7-F1
#
_cell.length_a   1.000
_cell.length_b   1.000
_cell.length_c   1.000
_cell.angle_alpha   90.00
_cell.angle_beta   90.00
_cell.angle_gamma   90.00
#
_symmetry.space_group_name_H-M   'P 1'
#
loop_
_entity.id
_entity.type
_entity.pdbx_description
1 polymer ?
#
loop_
_entity_poly.entity_id
_entity_poly.type
_entity_poly.pdbx_seq_one_letter_code
_entity_poly.pdbx_strand_id
1 'polypeptide(L)'
;MIEQKESTPTSAGVTVTNMSTPASFGVEWRAGDHGTRFQLANPRGTRTLLFGAKPDGASQWITTTVVDPSRFGLNTPPRTFAQFRRIVDAYINA
;
A
#
# COMPACT_ATOMS: atom_id res chain seq x y z
N MET A 1 14.04 17.83 -6.30
CA MET A 1 13.47 17.31 -5.03
C MET A 1 13.53 15.79 -5.13
N ILE A 2 14.46 15.13 -4.45
CA ILE A 2 14.64 13.68 -4.54
C ILE A 2 13.65 13.07 -3.55
N GLU A 3 12.56 12.49 -4.03
CA GLU A 3 11.66 11.68 -3.21
C GLU A 3 12.45 10.46 -2.72
N GLN A 4 12.85 10.49 -1.45
CA GLN A 4 13.51 9.35 -0.83
C GLN A 4 12.51 8.20 -0.74
N LYS A 5 12.66 7.24 -1.64
CA LYS A 5 11.94 5.96 -1.63
C LYS A 5 12.48 5.10 -0.51
N GLU A 6 11.98 5.32 0.71
CA GLU A 6 12.28 4.45 1.83
C GLU A 6 11.70 3.06 1.56
N SER A 7 12.59 2.07 1.50
CA SER A 7 12.23 0.68 1.24
C SER A 7 12.46 -0.14 2.51
N THR A 8 11.42 -0.74 3.07
CA THR A 8 11.49 -1.51 4.33
C THR A 8 10.90 -2.90 4.11
N PRO A 9 11.53 -3.98 4.60
CA PRO A 9 10.93 -5.31 4.53
C PRO A 9 9.65 -5.40 5.38
N THR A 10 8.66 -6.13 4.88
CA THR A 10 7.48 -6.62 5.63
C THR A 10 7.83 -7.94 6.31
N SER A 11 7.00 -8.38 7.25
CA SER A 11 7.12 -9.71 7.88
C SER A 11 6.99 -10.88 6.90
N ALA A 12 6.40 -10.67 5.72
CA ALA A 12 6.27 -11.66 4.64
C ALA A 12 7.54 -11.78 3.77
N GLY A 13 8.64 -11.09 4.12
CA GLY A 13 9.85 -11.04 3.30
C GLY A 13 9.71 -10.17 2.04
N VAL A 14 8.62 -9.42 1.91
CA VAL A 14 8.37 -8.51 0.78
C VAL A 14 8.92 -7.13 1.12
N THR A 15 9.76 -6.57 0.25
CA THR A 15 10.22 -5.19 0.37
C THR A 15 9.16 -4.24 -0.15
N VAL A 16 8.70 -3.34 0.72
CA VAL A 16 7.75 -2.28 0.36
C VAL A 16 8.46 -0.95 0.17
N THR A 17 7.95 -0.10 -0.72
CA THR A 17 8.40 1.28 -0.95
C THR A 17 7.34 2.27 -0.51
N ASN A 18 7.72 3.29 0.26
CA ASN A 18 6.81 4.39 0.63
C ASN A 18 6.47 5.26 -0.60
N MET A 19 5.17 5.43 -0.86
CA MET A 19 4.59 6.20 -1.97
C MET A 19 3.63 7.27 -1.44
N SER A 20 3.77 7.68 -0.18
CA SER A 20 2.86 8.62 0.46
C SER A 20 3.01 10.03 -0.12
N THR A 21 1.87 10.71 -0.23
CA THR A 21 1.77 12.10 -0.68
C THR A 21 1.09 12.95 0.41
N PRO A 22 0.95 14.27 0.22
CA PRO A 22 0.11 15.09 1.09
C PRO A 22 -1.37 14.66 1.11
N ALA A 23 -1.87 14.01 0.06
CA ALA A 23 -3.28 13.61 -0.06
C ALA A 23 -3.55 12.17 0.44
N SER A 24 -2.56 11.30 0.39
CA SER A 24 -2.73 9.87 0.70
C SER A 24 -1.52 9.27 1.40
N PHE A 25 -1.75 8.23 2.20
CA PHE A 25 -0.70 7.25 2.48
C PHE A 25 -0.68 6.22 1.36
N GLY A 26 0.52 5.79 0.97
CA GLY A 26 0.70 4.85 -0.13
C GLY A 26 1.90 3.95 0.09
N VAL A 27 1.77 2.68 -0.26
CA VAL A 27 2.87 1.70 -0.27
C VAL A 27 2.80 0.89 -1.54
N GLU A 28 3.93 0.73 -2.23
CA GLU A 28 4.10 -0.16 -3.38
C GLU A 28 4.98 -1.37 -3.01
N TRP A 29 4.72 -2.54 -3.58
CA TRP A 29 5.62 -3.70 -3.51
C TRP A 29 5.56 -4.55 -4.76
N ARG A 30 6.45 -5.54 -4.86
CA ARG A 30 6.41 -6.59 -5.89
C ARG A 30 6.14 -7.93 -5.22
N ALA A 31 5.34 -8.78 -5.85
CA ALA A 31 5.17 -10.17 -5.42
C ALA A 31 5.33 -11.11 -6.63
N GLY A 32 6.09 -12.19 -6.44
CA GLY A 32 6.42 -13.17 -7.48
C GLY A 32 7.49 -12.71 -8.48
N ASP A 33 7.83 -13.61 -9.41
CA ASP A 33 8.92 -13.43 -10.38
C ASP A 33 8.52 -12.63 -11.64
N HIS A 34 7.23 -12.30 -11.78
CA HIS A 34 6.65 -11.76 -13.02
C HIS A 34 6.60 -10.23 -13.09
N GLY A 35 7.45 -9.51 -12.35
CA GLY A 35 7.58 -8.04 -12.44
C GLY A 35 6.35 -7.21 -12.04
N THR A 36 5.24 -7.86 -11.66
CA THR A 36 3.98 -7.19 -11.30
C THR A 36 4.16 -6.38 -10.03
N ARG A 37 3.66 -5.15 -10.06
CA ARG A 37 3.66 -4.24 -8.92
C ARG A 37 2.29 -4.17 -8.30
N PHE A 38 2.27 -4.10 -6.98
CA PHE A 38 1.07 -3.97 -6.16
C PHE A 38 1.17 -2.71 -5.33
N GLN A 39 0.03 -2.11 -5.02
CA GLN A 39 -0.05 -0.91 -4.20
C GLN A 39 -1.21 -1.02 -3.22
N LEU A 40 -1.01 -0.48 -2.02
CA LEU A 40 -2.10 -0.06 -1.15
C LEU A 40 -2.05 1.44 -0.96
N ALA A 41 -3.21 2.08 -1.03
CA ALA A 41 -3.35 3.50 -0.76
C ALA A 41 -4.53 3.77 0.16
N ASN A 42 -4.36 4.72 1.07
CA ASN A 42 -5.43 5.26 1.91
C ASN A 42 -5.48 6.79 1.71
N PRO A 43 -6.58 7.34 1.15
CA PRO A 43 -6.81 8.77 1.17
C PRO A 43 -6.85 9.26 2.63
N ARG A 44 -6.05 10.27 2.96
CA ARG A 44 -5.92 10.74 4.35
C ARG A 44 -7.27 11.20 4.89
N GLY A 45 -7.52 10.90 6.17
CA GLY A 45 -8.79 11.23 6.82
C GLY A 45 -9.95 10.30 6.47
N THR A 46 -9.72 9.25 5.66
CA THR A 46 -10.75 8.27 5.30
C THR A 46 -10.49 6.89 5.88
N ARG A 47 -11.53 6.06 5.94
CA ARG A 47 -11.45 4.61 6.23
C ARG A 47 -11.44 3.77 4.95
N THR A 48 -11.11 4.38 3.82
CA THR A 48 -11.06 3.69 2.52
C THR A 48 -9.68 3.12 2.31
N LEU A 49 -9.60 1.87 1.85
CA LEU A 49 -8.34 1.26 1.42
C LEU A 49 -8.48 0.87 -0.05
N LEU A 50 -7.54 1.33 -0.86
CA LEU A 50 -7.49 1.07 -2.30
C LEU A 50 -6.35 0.09 -2.56
N PHE A 51 -6.64 -0.98 -3.29
CA PHE A 51 -5.65 -1.92 -3.80
C PHE A 51 -5.42 -1.65 -5.28
N GLY A 52 -4.16 -1.49 -5.66
CA GLY A 52 -3.71 -1.31 -7.03
C GLY A 52 -2.86 -2.49 -7.49
N ALA A 53 -3.06 -2.93 -8.73
CA ALA A 53 -2.17 -3.86 -9.42
C ALA A 53 -1.73 -3.26 -10.75
N LYS A 54 -0.44 -3.34 -11.05
CA LYS A 54 0.15 -2.94 -12.33
C LYS A 54 0.93 -4.13 -12.88
N PRO A 55 0.33 -4.91 -13.79
CA PRO A 55 1.00 -6.01 -14.46
C PRO A 55 2.29 -5.56 -15.14
N ASP A 56 3.23 -6.48 -15.34
CA ASP A 56 4.45 -6.16 -16.07
C ASP A 56 4.15 -5.72 -17.51
N GLY A 57 4.87 -4.72 -17.99
CA GLY A 57 4.62 -4.06 -19.27
C GLY A 57 3.36 -3.18 -19.34
N ALA A 58 2.46 -3.21 -18.35
CA ALA A 58 1.27 -2.36 -18.35
C ALA A 58 1.63 -0.87 -18.13
N SER A 59 0.94 0.02 -18.83
CA SER A 59 1.13 1.48 -18.66
C SER A 59 0.35 2.04 -17.47
N GLN A 60 -0.79 1.43 -17.14
CA GLN A 60 -1.75 1.92 -16.14
C GLN A 60 -1.91 0.99 -14.95
N TRP A 61 -2.37 1.57 -13.83
CA TRP A 61 -2.77 0.83 -12.63
C TRP A 61 -4.23 0.40 -12.74
N ILE A 62 -4.50 -0.85 -12.38
CA ILE A 62 -5.86 -1.34 -12.13
C ILE A 62 -6.11 -1.17 -10.64
N THR A 63 -7.11 -0.36 -10.26
CA THR A 63 -7.39 -0.05 -8.86
C THR A 63 -8.78 -0.54 -8.47
N THR A 64 -8.89 -1.13 -7.28
CA THR A 64 -10.15 -1.54 -6.67
C THR A 64 -10.22 -1.12 -5.21
N THR A 65 -11.42 -0.97 -4.67
CA THR A 65 -11.62 -0.73 -3.24
C THR A 65 -11.55 -2.06 -2.50
N VAL A 66 -10.76 -2.13 -1.43
CA VAL A 66 -10.72 -3.30 -0.55
C VAL A 66 -12.05 -3.38 0.20
N VAL A 67 -12.70 -4.54 0.09
CA VAL A 67 -13.92 -4.83 0.83
C VAL A 67 -13.59 -5.05 2.30
N ASP A 68 -14.30 -4.36 3.18
CA ASP A 68 -14.15 -4.43 4.64
C ASP A 68 -12.69 -4.28 5.14
N PRO A 69 -12.10 -3.08 4.97
CA PRO A 69 -10.71 -2.85 5.37
C PRO A 69 -10.49 -2.87 6.90
N SER A 70 -11.58 -2.91 7.70
CA SER A 70 -11.51 -3.00 9.15
C SER A 70 -10.81 -4.28 9.63
N ARG A 71 -10.88 -5.37 8.83
CA ARG A 71 -10.22 -6.65 9.09
C ARG A 71 -8.69 -6.54 9.15
N PHE A 72 -8.12 -5.50 8.53
CA PHE A 72 -6.68 -5.21 8.53
C PHE A 72 -6.30 -4.11 9.53
N GLY A 73 -7.21 -3.75 10.44
CA GLY A 73 -6.97 -2.74 11.47
C GLY A 73 -7.34 -1.31 11.08
N LEU A 74 -7.93 -1.07 9.89
CA LEU A 74 -8.42 0.25 9.47
C LEU A 74 -9.79 0.58 10.12
N ASN A 75 -9.85 0.58 11.45
CA ASN A 75 -11.05 0.94 12.21
C ASN A 75 -11.25 2.46 12.29
N THR A 76 -10.15 3.21 12.26
CA THR A 76 -10.10 4.68 12.21
C THR A 76 -9.14 5.13 11.12
N PRO A 77 -9.32 6.34 10.55
CA PRO A 77 -8.38 6.86 9.56
C PRO A 77 -6.96 6.99 10.13
N PRO A 78 -5.92 6.45 9.47
CA PRO A 78 -4.55 6.63 9.91
C PRO A 78 -4.20 8.11 9.83
N ARG A 79 -3.42 8.58 10.81
CA ARG A 79 -2.91 9.95 10.89
C ARG A 79 -1.44 10.05 10.53
N THR A 80 -0.72 8.93 10.60
CA THR A 80 0.71 8.85 10.30
C THR A 80 1.01 7.70 9.36
N PHE A 81 2.13 7.80 8.65
CA PHE A 81 2.59 6.72 7.78
C PHE A 81 2.84 5.43 8.57
N ALA A 82 3.39 5.53 9.78
CA ALA A 82 3.61 4.36 10.64
C ALA A 82 2.32 3.62 11.00
N GLN A 83 1.19 4.34 11.20
CA GLN A 83 -0.11 3.70 11.42
C GLN A 83 -0.60 3.01 10.14
N PHE A 84 -0.47 3.67 8.99
CA PHE A 84 -0.82 3.06 7.70
C PHE A 84 0.04 1.83 7.39
N ARG A 85 1.34 1.88 7.69
CA ARG A 85 2.28 0.79 7.46
C ARG A 85 1.85 -0.50 8.17
N ARG A 86 1.32 -0.41 9.39
CA ARG A 86 0.78 -1.57 10.13
C ARG A 86 -0.42 -2.21 9.42
N ILE A 87 -1.29 -1.41 8.82
CA ILE A 87 -2.43 -1.89 8.01
C ILE A 87 -1.91 -2.60 6.76
N VAL A 88 -0.88 -2.04 6.11
CA VAL A 88 -0.22 -2.67 4.95
C VAL A 88 0.41 -4.00 5.34
N ASP A 89 1.11 -4.07 6.47
CA ASP A 89 1.63 -5.34 6.98
C ASP A 89 0.50 -6.35 7.21
N ALA A 90 -0.57 -5.97 7.90
CA ALA A 90 -1.71 -6.86 8.13
C ALA A 90 -2.35 -7.34 6.82
N TYR A 91 -2.45 -6.49 5.80
CA TYR A 91 -3.02 -6.86 4.50
C TYR A 91 -2.12 -7.83 3.73
N ILE A 92 -0.81 -7.59 3.68
CA ILE A 92 0.13 -8.43 2.92
C ILE A 92 0.28 -9.83 3.53
N ASN A 93 0.07 -9.98 4.84
CA ASN A 93 0.22 -11.25 5.56
C ASN A 93 -1.12 -12.01 5.78
N ALA A 94 -2.25 -11.48 5.31
CA ALA A 94 -3.56 -12.12 5.42
C ALA A 94 -3.78 -13.13 4.28
#